data_AF-A0A6I4LVU9-F1
#
_entry.id   AF-A0A6I4LVU9-F1
#
_cell.length_a   1.000
_cell.length_b   1.000
_cell.length_c   1.000
_cell.angle_alpha   90.00
_cell.angle_beta   90.00
_cell.angle_gamma   90.00
#
_symmetry.space_group_name_H-M   'P 1'
#
loop_
_entity.id
_entity.type
_entity.pdbx_description
1 polymer ?
#
loop_
_entity_poly.entity_id
_entity_poly.type
_entity_poly.pdbx_seq_one_letter_code
_entity_poly.pdbx_strand_id
1 'polypeptide(L)'
;MNASTKICAFKSGNSVAVRLPKAFGVKPGDEFELIQRGGKLELRPILDPEYEKAQVTELVRRLRALGPVKNPEPREPIEFPDRPGLY
;
A
#
# COMPACT_ATOMS: atom_id res chain seq x y z
N MET A 1 -2.70 11.22 4.11
CA MET A 1 -3.10 11.68 5.46
C MET A 1 -2.39 10.82 6.48
N ASN A 2 -1.61 11.41 7.39
CA ASN A 2 -0.92 10.65 8.42
C ASN A 2 -1.84 10.56 9.65
N ALA A 3 -2.42 9.39 9.91
CA ALA A 3 -3.19 9.15 11.12
C ALA A 3 -2.24 8.78 12.27
N SER A 4 -2.25 9.56 13.35
CA SER A 4 -1.50 9.26 14.58
C SER A 4 -2.49 9.15 15.74
N THR A 5 -2.43 8.04 16.48
CA THR A 5 -3.27 7.79 17.65
C THR A 5 -2.42 7.16 18.75
N LYS A 6 -2.62 7.63 19.98
CA LYS A 6 -2.00 7.03 21.17
C LYS A 6 -2.72 5.72 21.48
N ILE A 7 -1.97 4.63 21.54
CA ILE A 7 -2.47 3.29 21.91
C ILE A 7 -1.63 2.75 23.06
N CYS A 8 -2.20 1.81 23.81
CA CYS A 8 -1.51 1.11 24.89
C CYS A 8 -1.50 -0.39 24.57
N ALA A 9 -0.36 -1.04 24.87
CA ALA A 9 -0.22 -2.47 24.74
C ALA A 9 -0.94 -3.18 25.89
N PHE A 10 -1.50 -4.36 25.62
CA PHE A 10 -2.20 -5.17 26.61
C PHE A 10 -1.87 -6.65 26.45
N LYS A 11 -2.04 -7.42 27.53
CA LYS A 11 -1.85 -8.87 27.51
C LYS A 11 -3.03 -9.54 26.80
N SER A 12 -2.73 -10.38 25.82
CA SER A 12 -3.70 -11.19 25.08
C SER A 12 -3.22 -12.63 25.06
N GLY A 13 -3.77 -13.46 25.95
CA GLY A 13 -3.26 -14.81 26.18
C GLY A 13 -1.81 -14.78 26.68
N ASN A 14 -0.93 -15.47 25.95
CA ASN A 14 0.52 -15.53 26.24
C ASN A 14 1.33 -14.44 25.52
N SER A 15 0.66 -13.52 24.81
CA SER A 15 1.31 -12.51 23.97
C SER A 15 0.94 -11.09 24.41
N VAL A 16 1.66 -10.11 23.86
CA VAL A 16 1.34 -8.69 23.96
C VAL A 16 0.74 -8.24 22.63
N ALA A 17 -0.36 -7.50 22.71
CA ALA A 17 -1.07 -6.97 21.54
C ALA A 17 -1.29 -5.47 21.68
N VAL A 18 -1.50 -4.80 20.54
CA VAL A 18 -1.93 -3.41 20.47
C VAL A 18 -3.25 -3.33 19.70
N ARG A 19 -4.12 -2.39 20.07
CA ARG A 19 -5.36 -2.17 19.31
C ARG A 19 -5.07 -1.26 18.13
N LEU A 20 -5.45 -1.70 16.93
CA LEU A 20 -5.39 -0.87 15.72
C LEU A 20 -6.79 -0.29 15.44
N PRO A 21 -6.97 1.04 15.52
CA PRO A 21 -8.24 1.67 15.16
C PRO A 21 -8.61 1.45 13.69
N LYS A 22 -9.91 1.45 13.39
CA LYS A 22 -10.45 1.30 12.02
C LYS A 22 -9.83 2.27 10.99
N ALA A 23 -9.41 3.45 11.43
CA ALA A 23 -8.75 4.45 10.58
C ALA A 23 -7.45 3.95 9.92
N PHE A 24 -6.82 2.90 10.46
CA PHE A 24 -5.61 2.29 9.90
C PHE A 24 -5.89 1.19 8.85
N GLY A 25 -7.16 0.84 8.60
CA GLY A 25 -7.56 0.01 7.47
C GLY A 25 -7.20 -1.48 7.54
N VAL A 26 -6.57 -1.95 8.62
CA VAL A 26 -6.20 -3.36 8.82
C VAL A 26 -7.44 -4.21 9.09
N LYS A 27 -7.59 -5.30 8.34
CA LYS A 27 -8.70 -6.26 8.50
C LYS A 27 -8.26 -7.46 9.34
N PRO A 28 -9.20 -8.13 10.05
CA PRO A 28 -8.91 -9.41 10.68
C PRO A 28 -8.45 -10.43 9.63
N GLY A 29 -7.30 -11.08 9.87
CA GLY A 29 -6.71 -12.07 8.97
C GLY A 29 -5.62 -11.52 8.05
N ASP A 30 -5.41 -10.20 8.00
CA ASP A 30 -4.26 -9.63 7.29
C ASP A 30 -2.95 -10.04 7.97
N GLU A 31 -1.97 -10.50 7.18
CA GLU A 31 -0.67 -10.94 7.66
C GLU A 31 0.38 -9.82 7.60
N PHE A 32 1.18 -9.69 8.65
CA PHE A 32 2.19 -8.64 8.77
C PHE A 32 3.52 -9.18 9.28
N GLU A 33 4.61 -8.64 8.74
CA GLU A 33 5.94 -8.73 9.32
C GLU A 33 6.14 -7.61 10.35
N LEU A 34 6.54 -7.99 11.56
CA LEU A 34 6.86 -7.03 12.62
C LEU A 34 8.38 -6.86 12.70
N ILE A 35 8.86 -5.66 12.38
CA ILE A 35 10.27 -5.32 12.35
C ILE A 35 10.60 -4.38 13.51
N GLN A 36 11.58 -4.74 14.34
CA GLN A 36 12.11 -3.86 15.39
C GLN A 36 13.42 -3.22 14.94
N ARG A 37 13.45 -1.88 14.82
CA ARG A 37 14.66 -1.12 14.46
C ARG A 37 14.75 0.17 15.25
N GLY A 38 15.87 0.38 15.95
CA GLY A 38 16.17 1.65 16.63
C GLY A 38 15.10 2.11 17.61
N GLY A 39 14.54 1.18 18.40
CA GLY A 39 13.46 1.47 19.37
C GLY A 39 12.08 1.70 18.75
N LYS A 40 11.93 1.53 17.43
CA LYS A 40 10.64 1.59 16.73
C LYS A 40 10.18 0.18 16.35
N LEU A 41 8.87 -0.03 16.41
CA LEU A 41 8.19 -1.18 15.84
C LEU A 41 7.54 -0.74 14.53
N GLU A 42 7.85 -1.44 13.45
CA GLU A 42 7.30 -1.22 12.11
C GLU A 42 6.51 -2.47 11.71
N LEU A 43 5.24 -2.30 11.32
CA LEU A 43 4.43 -3.37 10.76
C LEU A 43 4.39 -3.21 9.24
N ARG A 44 4.80 -4.24 8.51
CA ARG A 44 4.72 -4.29 7.05
C ARG A 44 3.79 -5.40 6.60
N PRO A 45 2.87 -5.17 5.65
CA PRO A 45 2.04 -6.24 5.13
C PRO A 45 2.93 -7.30 4.47
N ILE A 46 2.65 -8.58 4.71
CA ILE A 46 3.26 -9.66 3.96
C ILE A 46 2.55 -9.70 2.61
N LEU A 47 3.22 -9.18 1.57
CA LEU A 47 2.75 -9.32 0.21
C LEU A 47 3.07 -10.75 -0.23
N ASP A 48 2.04 -11.55 -0.51
CA ASP A 48 2.21 -12.83 -1.19
C ASP A 48 2.52 -12.54 -2.68
N PRO A 49 3.76 -12.76 -3.15
CA PRO A 49 4.14 -12.44 -4.52
C PRO A 49 3.33 -13.23 -5.55
N GLU A 50 2.91 -14.45 -5.24
CA GLU A 50 2.10 -15.27 -6.14
C GLU A 50 0.66 -14.74 -6.22
N TYR A 51 0.09 -14.31 -5.10
CA TYR A 51 -1.20 -13.62 -5.09
C TYR A 51 -1.17 -12.33 -5.92
N GLU A 52 -0.19 -11.46 -5.69
CA GLU A 52 -0.04 -10.20 -6.44
C GLU A 52 0.13 -10.45 -7.94
N LYS A 53 0.99 -11.41 -8.30
CA LYS A 53 1.17 -11.84 -9.69
C LYS A 53 -0.12 -12.37 -10.29
N ALA A 54 -0.92 -13.13 -9.54
CA ALA A 54 -2.23 -13.60 -10.00
C ALA A 54 -3.20 -12.43 -10.24
N GLN A 55 -3.23 -11.42 -9.37
CA GLN A 55 -4.06 -10.21 -9.56
C GLN A 55 -3.66 -9.42 -10.81
N VAL A 56 -2.36 -9.19 -11.02
CA VAL A 56 -1.84 -8.51 -12.22
C VAL A 56 -2.15 -9.32 -13.49
N THR A 57 -1.98 -10.64 -13.43
CA THR A 57 -2.29 -11.53 -14.56
C THR A 57 -3.79 -11.46 -14.92
N GLU A 58 -4.66 -11.46 -13.93
CA GLU A 58 -6.11 -11.32 -14.12
C GLU A 58 -6.48 -9.96 -14.71
N LEU A 59 -5.86 -8.87 -14.23
CA LEU A 59 -6.04 -7.54 -14.81
C LEU A 59 -5.65 -7.52 -16.30
N VAL A 60 -4.48 -8.05 -16.65
CA VAL A 60 -4.02 -8.15 -18.04
C VAL A 60 -4.97 -9.00 -18.88
N ARG A 61 -5.48 -10.12 -18.35
CA ARG A 61 -6.47 -10.96 -19.02
C ARG A 61 -7.74 -10.17 -19.34
N ARG A 62 -8.25 -9.39 -18.39
CA ARG A 62 -9.43 -8.52 -18.60
C ARG A 62 -9.18 -7.45 -19.65
N LEU A 63 -8.03 -6.78 -19.60
CA LEU A 63 -7.65 -5.77 -20.59
C LEU A 63 -7.57 -6.36 -22.01
N ARG A 64 -7.01 -7.56 -22.15
CA ARG A 64 -6.97 -8.27 -23.44
C ARG A 64 -8.37 -8.63 -23.95
N ALA A 65 -9.30 -8.97 -23.06
CA ALA A 65 -10.68 -9.28 -23.43
C ALA A 65 -11.46 -8.05 -23.92
N LEU A 66 -11.13 -6.85 -23.42
CA LEU A 66 -11.70 -5.58 -23.92
C LEU A 66 -11.19 -5.23 -25.32
N GLY A 67 -10.04 -5.77 -25.72
CA GLY A 67 -9.39 -5.47 -26.99
C GLY A 67 -8.60 -4.16 -26.96
N PRO A 68 -7.70 -3.96 -27.93
CA PRO A 68 -6.91 -2.74 -28.02
C PRO A 68 -7.78 -1.55 -28.45
N VAL A 69 -7.44 -0.36 -27.98
CA VAL A 69 -7.98 0.88 -28.55
C VAL A 69 -7.42 1.09 -29.95
N LYS A 70 -8.25 1.56 -30.89
CA LYS A 70 -7.83 1.79 -32.29
C LYS A 70 -6.79 2.89 -32.42
N ASN A 71 -6.95 3.96 -31.62
CA ASN A 71 -6.09 5.13 -31.63
C ASN A 71 -5.59 5.37 -30.19
N PRO A 72 -4.41 4.83 -29.81
CA PRO A 72 -3.79 5.16 -28.54
C PRO A 72 -3.44 6.65 -28.49
N GLU A 73 -3.78 7.31 -27.40
CA GLU A 73 -3.44 8.72 -27.20
C GLU A 73 -1.94 8.86 -26.92
N PRO A 74 -1.20 9.66 -27.71
CA PRO A 74 0.20 9.95 -27.42
C PRO A 74 0.29 10.78 -26.15
N ARG A 75 1.31 10.51 -25.33
CA ARG A 75 1.59 11.33 -24.14
C ARG A 75 1.96 12.75 -24.56
N GLU A 76 1.22 13.73 -24.06
CA GLU A 76 1.56 15.14 -24.26
C GLU A 76 2.91 15.49 -23.61
N PRO A 77 3.76 16.28 -24.29
CA PRO A 77 4.96 16.84 -23.67
C PRO A 77 4.59 17.67 -22.44
N ILE A 78 5.32 17.48 -21.34
CA ILE A 78 5.16 18.34 -20.16
C ILE A 78 5.96 19.61 -20.40
N GLU A 79 5.26 20.74 -20.57
CA GLU A 79 5.87 22.06 -20.48
C GLU A 79 5.98 22.47 -19.02
N PHE A 80 7.19 22.47 -18.48
CA PHE A 80 7.42 22.99 -17.13
C PHE A 80 7.38 24.53 -17.18
N PRO A 81 6.47 25.18 -16.42
CA PRO A 81 6.44 26.62 -16.37
C PRO A 81 7.71 27.15 -15.71
N ASP A 82 8.17 28.32 -16.17
CA ASP A 82 9.27 29.01 -15.52
C ASP A 82 8.82 29.48 -14.12
N ARG A 83 9.60 29.13 -13.09
CA ARG A 83 9.30 29.42 -11.67
C ARG A 83 10.41 30.23 -11.04
N PRO A 84 10.39 31.58 -11.17
CA PRO A 84 11.42 32.44 -10.59
C PRO A 84 11.55 32.22 -9.08
N GLY A 85 12.78 31.97 -8.62
CA GLY A 85 13.12 31.72 -7.21
C GLY A 85 13.42 30.26 -6.83
N LEU A 86 13.54 29.35 -7.81
CA LEU A 86 13.86 27.92 -7.59
C LEU A 86 15.16 27.45 -8.29
N TYR A 87 15.94 28.38 -8.84
CA TYR A 87 17.25 28.14 -9.47
C TYR A 87 18.36 28.90 -8.72
#